data_AF-A0A1Q4F0D6-F1
#
_entry.id   AF-A0A1Q4F0D6-F1
#
_cell.length_a   1.000
_cell.length_b   1.000
_cell.length_c   1.000
_cell.angle_alpha   90.00
_cell.angle_beta   90.00
_cell.angle_gamma   90.00
#
_symmetry.space_group_name_H-M   'P 1'
#
loop_
_entity.id
_entity.type
_entity.pdbx_description
1 polymer ?
#
loop_
_entity_poly.entity_id
_entity_poly.type
_entity_poly.pdbx_seq_one_letter_code
_entity_poly.pdbx_strand_id
1 'polypeptide(L)' 'MSYLLYRFSKNPRENSLQYVREVKNGKIVFTRHPSEALRFFFFKAVILAIRYRVSWIPEKYIGRRRKQ' A
#
# COMPACT_ATOMS: atom_id res chain seq x y z
N MET A 1 9.91 11.92 -4.21
CA MET A 1 8.94 11.61 -3.15
C MET A 1 8.29 10.27 -3.44
N SER A 2 8.28 9.36 -2.46
CA SER A 2 7.79 7.99 -2.63
C SER A 2 6.35 7.83 -2.14
N TYR A 3 5.62 6.94 -2.79
CA TYR A 3 4.22 6.64 -2.52
C TYR A 3 4.07 5.14 -2.26
N LEU A 4 3.19 4.81 -1.33
CA LEU A 4 2.80 3.44 -1.04
C LEU A 4 1.37 3.22 -1.53
N LEU A 5 1.14 2.04 -2.10
CA LEU A 5 -0.19 1.62 -2.51
C LEU A 5 -0.84 0.81 -1.39
N TYR A 6 -2.12 1.03 -1.14
CA TYR A 6 -2.85 0.36 -0.09
C TYR A 6 -4.31 0.09 -0.47
N ARG A 7 -4.93 -0.86 0.23
CA ARG A 7 -6.37 -1.11 0.17
C ARG A 7 -6.91 -1.39 1.56
N PHE A 8 -8.19 -1.11 1.76
CA PHE A 8 -8.93 -1.56 2.93
C PHE A 8 -9.47 -2.96 2.67
N SER A 9 -9.08 -3.92 3.51
CA SER A 9 -9.70 -5.24 3.51
C SER A 9 -10.92 -5.18 4.43
N LYS A 10 -12.14 -5.22 3.86
CA LYS A 10 -13.38 -5.41 4.61
C LYS A 10 -13.49 -6.88 5.03
N ASN A 11 -12.66 -7.32 5.96
CA ASN A 11 -12.91 -8.59 6.63
C ASN A 11 -13.93 -8.35 7.77
N PRO A 12 -14.93 -9.23 7.94
CA PRO A 12 -15.98 -9.05 8.95
C PRO A 12 -15.48 -9.07 10.39
N ARG A 13 -14.22 -9.48 10.63
CA ARG A 13 -13.58 -9.50 11.95
C ARG A 13 -12.64 -8.32 12.22
N GLU A 14 -12.18 -7.61 11.19
CA GLU A 14 -11.24 -6.50 11.36
C GLU A 14 -11.10 -5.71 10.05
N ASN A 15 -11.42 -4.42 10.07
CA ASN A 15 -11.03 -3.49 9.01
C ASN A 15 -9.52 -3.29 9.09
N SER A 16 -8.77 -4.01 8.27
CA SER A 16 -7.30 -3.93 8.24
C SER A 16 -6.81 -3.27 6.97
N LEU A 17 -5.88 -2.32 7.14
CA LEU A 17 -5.20 -1.65 6.04
C LEU A 17 -4.07 -2.55 5.51
N GLN A 18 -4.08 -2.80 4.21
CA GLN A 18 -3.13 -3.65 3.53
C GLN A 18 -2.34 -2.84 2.52
N TYR A 19 -1.02 -2.93 2.56
CA TYR A 19 -0.10 -2.27 1.65
C TYR A 19 0.36 -3.23 0.55
N VAL A 20 0.73 -2.70 -0.60
CA VAL A 20 1.34 -3.49 -1.67
C VAL A 20 2.77 -3.83 -1.31
N ARG A 21 3.08 -5.12 -1.19
CA ARG A 21 4.45 -5.64 -0.93
C ARG A 21 5.18 -5.97 -2.21
N GLU A 22 4.48 -6.51 -3.20
CA GLU A 22 5.09 -6.95 -4.47
C GLU A 22 4.10 -6.81 -5.63
N VAL A 23 4.62 -6.48 -6.81
CA VAL A 23 3.89 -6.51 -8.08
C VAL A 23 4.68 -7.38 -9.04
N LYS A 24 4.25 -8.62 -9.26
CA LYS A 24 4.96 -9.59 -10.11
C LYS A 24 3.97 -10.34 -10.99
N ASN A 25 4.31 -10.47 -12.27
CA ASN A 25 3.49 -11.17 -13.28
C ASN A 25 2.02 -10.73 -13.30
N GLY A 26 1.79 -9.42 -13.16
CA GLY A 26 0.43 -8.85 -13.14
C GLY A 26 -0.35 -9.09 -11.84
N LYS A 27 0.18 -9.83 -10.87
CA LYS A 27 -0.42 -10.04 -9.55
C LYS A 27 0.17 -9.09 -8.51
N ILE A 28 -0.68 -8.68 -7.56
CA ILE A 28 -0.27 -7.88 -6.41
C ILE A 28 -0.29 -8.75 -5.16
N VAL A 29 0.82 -8.72 -4.43
CA VAL A 29 0.90 -9.28 -3.07
C VAL A 29 0.73 -8.15 -2.07
N PHE A 30 -0.14 -8.38 -1.08
CA PHE A 30 -0.43 -7.42 -0.02
C PHE A 30 0.19 -7.85 1.31
N THR A 31 0.57 -6.88 2.13
CA THR A 31 1.08 -7.06 3.49
C THR A 31 0.35 -6.12 4.44
N ARG A 32 0.25 -6.49 5.72
CA ARG A 32 -0.27 -5.58 6.77
C ARG A 32 0.83 -4.67 7.33
N HIS A 33 2.10 -5.00 7.09
CA HIS A 33 3.23 -4.28 7.65
C HIS A 33 3.69 -3.18 6.68
N PRO A 34 3.61 -1.90 7.06
CA PRO A 34 4.05 -0.80 6.20
C PRO A 34 5.56 -0.85 5.90
N SER A 35 6.37 -1.47 6.77
CA SER A 35 7.81 -1.66 6.55
C SER A 35 8.14 -2.61 5.39
N GLU A 36 7.21 -3.49 5.04
CA GLU A 36 7.35 -4.41 3.90
C GLU A 36 6.73 -3.85 2.62
N ALA A 37 6.16 -2.64 2.66
CA ALA A 37 5.47 -2.06 1.53
C ALA A 37 6.45 -1.58 0.45
N LEU A 38 6.10 -1.84 -0.81
CA LEU A 38 6.89 -1.40 -1.96
C LEU A 38 6.65 0.08 -2.24
N ARG A 39 7.74 0.80 -2.47
CA ARG A 39 7.73 2.23 -2.77
C ARG A 39 7.64 2.48 -4.27
N PHE A 40 6.78 3.41 -4.65
CA PHE A 40 6.56 3.81 -6.03
C PHE A 40 6.77 5.31 -6.21
N PHE A 41 7.26 5.71 -7.38
CA PHE A 41 7.19 7.11 -7.82
C PHE A 41 5.74 7.50 -8.11
N PHE A 42 5.42 8.80 -8.04
CA PHE A 42 4.05 9.31 -8.18
C PHE A 42 3.32 8.77 -9.42
N PHE A 43 3.90 8.94 -10.62
CA PHE A 43 3.28 8.46 -11.86
C PHE A 43 2.99 6.96 -11.83
N LYS A 44 3.96 6.16 -11.34
CA LYS A 44 3.79 4.70 -11.22
C LYS A 44 2.73 4.33 -10.17
N ALA A 45 2.67 5.06 -9.07
CA ALA A 45 1.66 4.86 -8.04
C ALA A 45 0.25 5.14 -8.58
N VAL A 46 0.06 6.25 -9.31
CA VAL A 46 -1.24 6.59 -9.93
C VAL A 46 -1.66 5.53 -10.95
N ILE A 47 -0.76 5.11 -11.85
CA ILE A 47 -1.06 4.08 -12.85
C ILE A 47 -1.48 2.76 -12.18
N LEU A 48 -0.71 2.31 -11.19
CA LEU A 48 -0.98 1.06 -10.50
C LEU A 48 -2.25 1.14 -9.64
N ALA A 49 -2.51 2.29 -9.02
CA ALA A 49 -3.72 2.53 -8.26
C ALA A 49 -4.97 2.34 -9.11
N ILE A 50 -5.00 2.94 -10.30
CA ILE A 50 -6.11 2.81 -11.25
C ILE A 50 -6.22 1.35 -11.73
N ARG A 51 -5.10 0.76 -12.19
CA ARG A 51 -5.06 -0.60 -12.76
C ARG A 51 -5.57 -1.66 -11.78
N TYR A 52 -5.24 -1.51 -10.51
CA TYR A 52 -5.51 -2.53 -9.49
C TYR A 52 -6.59 -2.12 -8.49
N ARG A 53 -7.27 -0.99 -8.70
CA ARG A 53 -8.31 -0.45 -7.81
C ARG A 53 -7.83 -0.34 -6.37
N VAL A 54 -6.62 0.18 -6.18
CA VAL A 54 -6.02 0.46 -4.88
C VAL A 54 -5.81 1.96 -4.71
N SER A 55 -5.70 2.43 -3.47
CA SER A 55 -5.39 3.82 -3.16
C SER A 55 -3.88 4.02 -3.03
N TRP A 56 -3.40 5.25 -3.17
CA TRP A 56 -2.01 5.62 -2.92
C TRP A 56 -1.93 6.67 -1.83
N ILE A 57 -0.86 6.63 -1.05
CA ILE A 57 -0.59 7.62 -0.01
C ILE A 57 0.90 7.96 -0.04
N PRO A 58 1.27 9.24 0.11
CA PRO A 58 2.66 9.61 0.23
C PRO A 58 3.28 8.98 1.48
N GLU A 59 4.48 8.40 1.35
CA GLU A 59 5.14 7.67 2.43
C GLU A 59 5.29 8.48 3.73
N LYS A 60 5.47 9.81 3.62
CA LYS A 60 5.55 10.71 4.77
C LYS A 60 4.33 10.65 5.71
N TYR A 61 3.16 10.26 5.19
CA TYR A 61 1.93 10.12 5.97
C TYR A 61 1.76 8.72 6.57
N ILE A 62 2.60 7.75 6.19
CA ILE A 62 2.66 6.42 6.81
C ILE A 62 3.54 6.44 8.09
N GLY A 63 3.86 7.64 8.58
CA GLY A 63 4.77 7.89 9.69
C GLY A 63 4.40 7.21 11.03
N ARG A 64 5.35 6.39 11.50
CA ARG A 64 5.76 6.18 12.90
C ARG A 64 4.62 6.00 13.92
N ARG A 65 4.12 4.76 14.08
CA ARG A 65 3.88 4.30 15.46
C ARG A 65 5.25 4.28 16.14
N ARG A 66 5.55 5.31 16.94
CA ARG A 66 6.53 5.15 18.01
C ARG A 66 6.10 3.93 18.80
N LYS A 67 7.04 3.01 19.02
CA LYS A 67 6.94 2.03 20.11
C LYS A 67 6.54 2.83 21.36
N GLN A 68 5.36 2.58 21.90
CA GLN A 68 5.05 2.81 23.31
C GLN A 68 5.01 1.44 23.95
#